data_AF-A0A3S1Q8E4-F1
#
_entry.id   AF-A0A3S1Q8E4-F1
#
_cell.length_a   1.000
_cell.length_b   1.000
_cell.length_c   1.000
_cell.angle_alpha   90.00
_cell.angle_beta   90.00
_cell.angle_gamma   90.00
#
_symmetry.space_group_name_H-M   'P 1'
#
loop_
_entity.id
_entity.type
_entity.pdbx_description
1 polymer ?
#
loop_
_entity_poly.entity_id
_entity_poly.type
_entity_poly.pdbx_seq_one_letter_code
_entity_poly.pdbx_strand_id
1 'polypeptide(L)'
;MARAFLFVLDSFGIGGAADADRYGDAGANTFAHIAEACAEGRADREGLRSGPLFVPQMASLGLGKAAETATGLGFASSGTDLLPTAFHGAAQEVSSGKDTPSGHWEIAGLPVRLDWGYFPDTVPAFPAELTEAMIREGKVPGILGNCHAPGTEIIERFGEEHIRTGKPICYTSVDSVLQ
;
A
#
# COMPACT_ATOMS: atom_id res chain seq x y z
N MET A 1 11.07 30.40 1.43
CA MET A 1 11.47 29.20 0.63
C MET A 1 10.51 29.15 -0.55
N ALA A 2 10.98 29.19 -1.80
CA ALA A 2 10.09 29.38 -2.97
C ALA A 2 9.53 28.07 -3.56
N ARG A 3 10.13 26.91 -3.24
CA ARG A 3 9.75 25.59 -3.76
C ARG A 3 9.99 24.51 -2.71
N ALA A 4 9.14 23.50 -2.70
CA ALA A 4 9.31 22.26 -1.95
C ALA A 4 9.17 21.07 -2.91
N PHE A 5 9.94 20.01 -2.69
CA PHE A 5 9.86 18.76 -3.44
C PHE A 5 9.50 17.65 -2.44
N LEU A 6 8.34 17.03 -2.66
CA LEU A 6 7.84 15.94 -1.84
C LEU A 6 8.02 14.64 -2.62
N PHE A 7 8.69 13.67 -2.02
CA PHE A 7 8.88 12.34 -2.58
C PHE A 7 8.22 11.33 -1.64
N VAL A 8 7.29 10.54 -2.16
CA VAL A 8 6.62 9.47 -1.41
C VAL A 8 7.17 8.15 -1.94
N LEU A 9 7.80 7.38 -1.05
CA LEU A 9 8.17 5.99 -1.32
C LEU A 9 6.98 5.12 -0.92
N ASP A 10 6.10 4.85 -1.88
CA ASP A 10 4.84 4.15 -1.62
C ASP A 10 5.10 2.81 -0.91
N SER A 11 4.29 2.50 0.10
CA SER A 11 4.37 1.33 1.00
C SER A 11 5.63 1.18 1.88
N PHE A 12 6.59 2.12 1.82
CA PHE A 12 7.86 1.99 2.53
C PHE A 12 7.77 2.44 4.01
N GLY A 13 7.20 1.58 4.86
CA GLY A 13 7.15 1.78 6.31
C GLY A 13 8.50 1.54 7.02
N ILE A 14 8.77 2.31 8.08
CA ILE A 14 10.01 2.23 8.88
C ILE A 14 9.82 1.61 10.28
N GLY A 15 8.68 0.95 10.50
CA GLY A 15 8.27 0.37 11.78
C GLY A 15 6.77 0.22 11.85
N GLY A 16 6.29 -0.66 12.74
CA GLY A 16 4.87 -0.84 13.01
C GLY A 16 4.32 0.37 13.77
N ALA A 17 3.12 0.80 13.40
CA ALA A 17 2.37 1.83 14.11
C ALA A 17 1.99 1.38 15.53
N ALA A 18 1.76 2.35 16.43
CA ALA A 18 1.34 2.06 17.80
C ALA A 18 0.00 1.30 17.89
N ASP A 19 -0.85 1.42 16.86
CA ASP A 19 -2.14 0.75 16.72
C ASP A 19 -2.13 -0.38 15.67
N ALA A 20 -0.96 -0.89 15.29
CA ALA A 20 -0.82 -1.96 14.27
C ALA A 20 -1.68 -3.21 14.56
N ASP A 21 -1.88 -3.55 15.84
CA ASP A 21 -2.74 -4.67 16.26
C ASP A 21 -4.18 -4.53 15.76
N ARG A 22 -4.70 -3.29 15.68
CA ARG A 22 -6.05 -3.00 15.17
C ARG A 22 -6.24 -3.43 13.72
N TYR A 23 -5.15 -3.47 12.96
CA TYR A 23 -5.12 -3.83 11.55
C TYR A 23 -4.61 -5.26 11.32
N GLY A 24 -4.31 -6.01 12.38
CA GLY A 24 -3.70 -7.33 12.29
C GLY A 24 -2.23 -7.32 11.84
N ASP A 25 -1.55 -6.17 11.93
CA ASP A 25 -0.19 -5.95 11.43
C ASP A 25 0.87 -5.99 12.55
N ALA A 26 0.58 -6.69 13.65
CA ALA A 26 1.50 -6.83 14.77
C ALA A 26 2.88 -7.32 14.30
N GLY A 27 3.93 -6.54 14.59
CA GLY A 27 5.31 -6.85 14.16
C GLY A 27 5.67 -6.46 12.73
N ALA A 28 4.78 -5.81 11.97
CA ALA A 28 5.11 -5.31 10.63
C ALA A 28 6.24 -4.27 10.68
N ASN A 29 7.28 -4.46 9.87
CA ASN A 29 8.36 -3.50 9.69
C ASN A 29 9.01 -3.66 8.30
N THR A 30 8.52 -2.91 7.31
CA THR A 30 8.96 -3.03 5.91
C THR A 30 10.46 -2.79 5.78
N PHE A 31 10.98 -1.67 6.30
CA PHE A 31 12.40 -1.34 6.21
C PHE A 31 13.30 -2.41 6.86
N ALA A 32 12.99 -2.84 8.08
CA ALA A 32 13.81 -3.83 8.78
C ALA A 32 13.78 -5.20 8.10
N HIS A 33 12.61 -5.70 7.72
CA HIS A 33 12.49 -6.99 7.06
C HIS A 33 13.13 -7.00 5.66
N ILE A 34 13.08 -5.87 4.94
CA ILE A 34 13.87 -5.71 3.71
C ILE A 34 15.36 -5.79 4.05
N ALA A 35 15.86 -5.00 5.00
CA ALA A 35 17.27 -4.98 5.37
C ALA A 35 17.79 -6.36 5.80
N GLU A 36 16.99 -7.12 6.56
CA GLU A 36 17.27 -8.52 6.94
C GLU A 36 17.32 -9.44 5.73
N ALA A 37 16.30 -9.42 4.87
CA ALA A 37 16.27 -10.24 3.65
C ALA A 37 17.46 -9.94 2.71
N CYS A 38 17.94 -8.70 2.69
CA CYS A 38 19.14 -8.30 1.98
C CYS A 38 20.41 -8.91 2.59
N ALA A 39 20.56 -8.79 3.91
CA ALA A 39 21.73 -9.31 4.62
C ALA A 39 21.84 -10.85 4.50
N GLU A 40 20.70 -11.54 4.44
CA GLU A 40 20.61 -12.98 4.25
C GLU A 40 20.73 -13.43 2.78
N GLY A 41 20.88 -12.49 1.84
CA GLY A 41 20.96 -12.78 0.40
C GLY A 41 19.64 -13.24 -0.23
N ARG A 42 18.53 -13.28 0.52
CA ARG A 42 17.19 -13.63 0.01
C ARG A 42 16.68 -12.63 -1.04
N ALA A 43 17.20 -11.40 -1.01
CA ALA A 43 16.85 -10.35 -1.96
C ALA A 43 17.84 -10.22 -3.14
N ASP A 44 18.83 -11.12 -3.24
CA ASP A 44 19.85 -11.06 -4.30
C ASP A 44 19.24 -11.41 -5.66
N ARG A 45 19.57 -10.60 -6.66
CA ARG A 45 19.09 -10.76 -8.04
C ARG A 45 20.24 -10.44 -8.99
N GLU A 46 20.66 -11.43 -9.76
CA GLU A 46 21.75 -11.31 -10.71
C GLU A 46 21.55 -10.10 -11.64
N GLY A 47 22.60 -9.28 -11.79
CA GLY A 47 22.56 -8.07 -12.60
C GLY A 47 21.77 -6.90 -12.00
N LEU A 48 21.12 -7.06 -10.83
CA LEU A 48 20.33 -6.01 -10.18
C LEU A 48 20.91 -5.61 -8.81
N ARG A 49 21.11 -6.58 -7.91
CA ARG A 49 21.65 -6.32 -6.57
C ARG A 49 22.21 -7.59 -5.91
N SER A 50 23.13 -7.40 -4.98
CA SER A 50 23.60 -8.45 -4.08
C SER A 50 24.02 -7.89 -2.72
N GLY A 51 23.93 -8.71 -1.68
CA GLY A 51 24.39 -8.39 -0.34
C GLY A 51 23.47 -7.43 0.43
N PRO A 52 23.96 -6.84 1.54
CA PRO A 52 23.18 -6.00 2.44
C PRO A 52 22.52 -4.81 1.75
N LEU A 53 21.42 -4.31 2.33
CA LEU A 53 20.73 -3.14 1.81
C LEU A 53 21.67 -1.93 1.83
N PHE A 54 21.99 -1.40 0.64
CA PHE A 54 22.93 -0.30 0.48
C PHE A 54 22.23 0.95 -0.05
N VAL A 55 21.84 1.86 0.85
CA VAL A 55 21.15 3.12 0.56
C VAL A 55 21.87 4.32 1.20
N PRO A 56 23.16 4.57 0.88
CA PRO A 56 23.98 5.55 1.59
C PRO A 56 23.41 6.97 1.56
N GLN A 57 22.74 7.36 0.46
CA GLN A 57 22.14 8.70 0.38
C GLN A 57 20.92 8.87 1.28
N MET A 58 20.11 7.82 1.48
CA MET A 58 19.01 7.87 2.45
C MET A 58 19.52 7.76 3.88
N ALA A 59 20.60 6.99 4.10
CA ALA A 59 21.27 6.91 5.38
C ALA A 59 21.84 8.27 5.80
N SER A 60 22.49 9.02 4.90
CA SER A 60 23.02 10.36 5.18
C SER A 60 21.92 11.41 5.41
N LEU A 61 20.72 11.20 4.86
CA LEU A 61 19.53 12.01 5.16
C LEU A 61 18.83 11.61 6.48
N GLY A 62 19.23 10.51 7.12
CA GLY A 62 18.74 10.11 8.44
C GLY A 62 17.70 8.99 8.45
N LEU A 63 17.57 8.17 7.40
CA LEU A 63 16.64 7.03 7.36
C LEU A 63 16.78 6.12 8.59
N GLY A 64 18.01 5.74 8.96
CA GLY A 64 18.25 4.90 10.14
C GLY A 64 17.81 5.57 11.45
N LYS A 65 17.95 6.89 11.56
CA LYS A 65 17.51 7.67 12.73
C LYS A 65 16.00 7.86 12.80
N ALA A 66 15.34 7.98 11.65
CA ALA A 66 13.88 7.96 11.57
C ALA A 66 13.33 6.60 12.03
N ALA A 67 13.91 5.50 11.56
CA ALA A 67 13.52 4.14 11.97
C ALA A 67 13.80 3.88 13.47
N GLU A 68 14.94 4.36 13.99
CA GLU A 68 15.25 4.33 15.42
C GLU A 68 14.21 5.12 16.24
N THR A 69 13.79 6.29 15.75
CA THR A 69 12.69 7.06 16.37
C THR A 69 11.37 6.29 16.37
N ALA A 70 11.05 5.61 15.26
CA ALA A 70 9.80 4.87 15.12
C ALA A 70 9.74 3.59 15.98
N THR A 71 10.87 2.91 16.16
CA THR A 71 10.90 1.55 16.73
C THR A 71 11.67 1.42 18.04
N GLY A 72 12.50 2.39 18.39
CA GLY A 72 13.48 2.30 19.47
C GLY A 72 14.67 1.38 19.16
N LEU A 73 14.73 0.79 17.96
CA LEU A 73 15.80 -0.12 17.55
C LEU A 73 16.88 0.64 16.77
N GLY A 74 18.13 0.47 17.18
CA GLY A 74 19.26 1.05 16.47
C GLY A 74 19.49 0.35 15.12
N PHE A 75 19.45 1.11 14.03
CA PHE A 75 19.84 0.63 12.71
C PHE A 75 21.28 1.05 12.42
N ALA A 76 22.13 0.09 12.05
CA ALA A 76 23.52 0.37 11.71
C ALA A 76 23.57 1.37 10.55
N SER A 77 24.21 2.52 10.75
CA SER A 77 24.65 3.33 9.62
C SER A 77 25.82 2.59 8.98
N SER A 78 25.73 2.28 7.69
CA SER A 78 26.79 1.61 6.93
C SER A 78 28.01 2.53 6.74
N GLY A 79 28.62 3.00 7.84
CA GLY A 79 29.71 3.98 7.84
C GLY A 79 29.33 5.32 7.21
N THR A 80 28.05 5.68 7.22
CA THR A 80 27.55 6.91 6.59
C THR A 80 27.20 7.94 7.65
N ASP A 81 27.88 9.08 7.61
CA ASP A 81 27.58 10.23 8.46
C ASP A 81 26.31 10.96 8.00
N LEU A 82 25.60 11.55 8.96
CA LEU A 82 24.46 12.42 8.66
C LEU A 82 24.94 13.71 8.01
N LEU A 83 24.19 14.21 7.03
CA LEU A 83 24.41 15.55 6.50
C LEU A 83 24.11 16.58 7.59
N PRO A 84 24.95 17.62 7.80
CA PRO A 84 24.73 18.62 8.84
C PRO A 84 23.39 19.37 8.77
N THR A 85 22.76 19.39 7.59
CA THR A 85 21.49 20.07 7.32
C THR A 85 20.29 19.11 7.25
N ALA A 86 20.49 17.81 7.49
CA ALA A 86 19.41 16.83 7.45
C ALA A 86 18.52 16.93 8.69
N PHE A 87 17.21 16.91 8.46
CA PHE A 87 16.19 16.72 9.49
C PHE A 87 15.54 15.37 9.27
N HIS A 88 15.34 14.61 10.34
CA HIS A 88 14.70 13.30 10.30
C HIS A 88 13.68 13.20 11.43
N GLY A 89 12.69 12.34 11.22
CA GLY A 89 11.65 12.04 12.18
C GLY A 89 10.80 10.88 11.69
N ALA A 90 9.90 10.42 12.53
CA ALA A 90 8.87 9.45 12.18
C ALA A 90 7.50 10.10 12.35
N ALA A 91 6.56 9.76 11.48
CA ALA A 91 5.16 10.16 11.59
C ALA A 91 4.31 8.93 11.89
N GLN A 92 3.26 9.12 12.68
CA GLN A 92 2.25 8.12 12.98
C GLN A 92 0.97 8.56 12.25
N GLU A 93 0.42 7.69 11.43
CA GLU A 93 -0.83 7.96 10.73
C GLU A 93 -1.97 8.10 11.73
N VAL A 94 -2.82 9.07 11.44
CA VAL A 94 -3.93 9.50 12.29
C VAL A 94 -5.28 9.11 11.66
N SER A 95 -5.32 8.92 10.35
CA SER A 95 -6.43 8.37 9.59
C SER A 95 -6.82 6.96 10.07
N SER A 96 -8.05 6.57 9.78
CA SER A 96 -8.62 5.28 10.22
C SER A 96 -8.28 4.13 9.26
N GLY A 97 -7.91 4.44 8.01
CA GLY A 97 -7.48 3.48 7.01
C GLY A 97 -5.96 3.47 6.85
N LYS A 98 -5.44 2.40 6.22
CA LYS A 98 -4.04 2.23 5.81
C LYS A 98 -3.87 2.16 4.28
N ASP A 99 -4.89 2.61 3.56
CA ASP A 99 -4.95 2.64 2.09
C ASP A 99 -4.21 3.85 1.51
N THR A 100 -3.78 3.74 0.26
CA THR A 100 -3.03 4.80 -0.44
C THR A 100 -3.75 6.16 -0.44
N PRO A 101 -5.07 6.27 -0.73
CA PRO A 101 -5.79 7.54 -0.63
C PRO A 101 -5.73 8.19 0.76
N SER A 102 -6.00 7.44 1.83
CA SER A 102 -5.96 7.96 3.21
C SER A 102 -4.62 8.63 3.53
N GLY A 103 -3.51 7.92 3.30
CA GLY A 103 -2.18 8.43 3.60
C GLY A 103 -1.82 9.66 2.77
N HIS A 104 -2.17 9.68 1.48
CA HIS A 104 -1.92 10.83 0.61
C HIS A 104 -2.75 12.07 0.99
N TRP A 105 -4.00 11.88 1.39
CA TRP A 105 -4.85 12.97 1.86
C TRP A 105 -4.34 13.53 3.19
N GLU A 106 -3.88 12.68 4.11
CA GLU A 106 -3.31 13.12 5.38
C GLU A 106 -2.01 13.90 5.21
N ILE A 107 -1.12 13.46 4.30
CA ILE A 107 0.10 14.21 3.92
C ILE A 107 -0.26 15.61 3.41
N ALA A 108 -1.39 15.75 2.71
CA ALA A 108 -1.91 17.03 2.22
C ALA A 108 -2.72 17.83 3.26
N GLY A 109 -2.84 17.35 4.49
CA GLY A 109 -3.53 18.03 5.60
C GLY A 109 -5.00 17.64 5.79
N LEU A 110 -5.45 16.52 5.21
CA LEU A 110 -6.82 16.03 5.30
C LEU A 110 -6.85 14.59 5.88
N PRO A 111 -6.85 14.42 7.22
CA PRO A 111 -6.93 13.10 7.83
C PRO A 111 -8.31 12.46 7.58
N VAL A 112 -8.32 11.23 7.09
CA VAL A 112 -9.52 10.44 6.80
C VAL A 112 -9.90 9.64 8.04
N ARG A 113 -10.83 10.16 8.85
CA ARG A 113 -11.28 9.52 10.10
C ARG A 113 -12.45 8.56 9.93
N LEU A 114 -13.02 8.50 8.73
CA LEU A 114 -14.08 7.56 8.37
C LEU A 114 -13.46 6.25 7.88
N ASP A 115 -14.11 5.14 8.16
CA ASP A 115 -13.72 3.85 7.59
C ASP A 115 -14.22 3.77 6.14
N TRP A 116 -13.34 3.37 5.23
CA TRP A 116 -13.74 3.07 3.85
C TRP A 116 -14.63 1.84 3.81
N GLY A 117 -15.50 1.78 2.80
CA GLY A 117 -16.29 0.60 2.51
C GLY A 117 -15.47 -0.41 1.71
N TYR A 118 -15.07 -1.51 2.34
CA TYR A 118 -14.45 -2.64 1.64
C TYR A 118 -15.49 -3.70 1.29
N PHE A 119 -15.32 -4.36 0.14
CA PHE A 119 -16.15 -5.50 -0.23
C PHE A 119 -15.56 -6.80 0.36
N PRO A 120 -16.38 -7.66 0.97
CA PRO A 120 -15.90 -8.92 1.53
C PRO A 120 -15.32 -9.84 0.44
N ASP A 121 -14.34 -10.68 0.82
CA ASP A 121 -13.84 -11.76 -0.04
C ASP A 121 -14.82 -12.94 -0.06
N THR A 122 -15.99 -12.68 -0.64
CA THR A 122 -17.08 -13.63 -0.85
C THR A 122 -17.59 -13.54 -2.28
N VAL A 123 -18.34 -14.55 -2.71
CA VAL A 123 -19.05 -14.52 -3.99
C VAL A 123 -20.54 -14.70 -3.70
N PRO A 124 -21.38 -13.67 -3.87
CA PRO A 124 -21.05 -12.32 -4.38
C PRO A 124 -20.25 -11.45 -3.39
N ALA A 125 -19.41 -10.54 -3.92
CA ALA A 125 -18.65 -9.56 -3.14
C ALA A 125 -19.44 -8.27 -2.91
N PHE A 126 -20.19 -7.83 -3.91
CA PHE A 126 -20.98 -6.61 -3.87
C PHE A 126 -22.37 -6.85 -3.27
N PRO A 127 -22.91 -5.91 -2.48
CA PRO A 127 -24.29 -5.94 -2.05
C PRO A 127 -25.26 -6.01 -3.23
N ALA A 128 -26.32 -6.81 -3.09
CA ALA A 128 -27.32 -6.99 -4.16
C ALA A 128 -27.90 -5.65 -4.62
N GLU A 129 -28.26 -4.76 -3.68
CA GLU A 129 -28.80 -3.42 -3.97
C GLU A 129 -27.88 -2.59 -4.88
N LEU A 130 -26.56 -2.68 -4.68
CA LEU A 130 -25.58 -2.00 -5.52
C LEU A 130 -25.59 -2.57 -6.94
N THR A 131 -25.50 -3.90 -7.07
CA THR A 131 -25.47 -4.57 -8.38
C THR A 131 -26.77 -4.40 -9.16
N GLU A 132 -27.91 -4.43 -8.48
CA GLU A 132 -29.24 -4.19 -9.07
C GLU A 132 -29.37 -2.75 -9.55
N ALA A 133 -28.86 -1.78 -8.79
CA ALA A 133 -28.81 -0.38 -9.21
C ALA A 133 -27.90 -0.21 -10.43
N MET A 134 -26.72 -0.82 -10.46
CA MET A 134 -25.82 -0.78 -11.62
C MET A 134 -26.49 -1.34 -12.88
N ILE A 135 -27.21 -2.45 -12.75
CA ILE A 135 -27.96 -3.07 -13.86
C ILE A 135 -29.06 -2.12 -14.36
N ARG A 136 -29.88 -1.59 -13.44
CA ARG A 136 -31.01 -0.73 -13.76
C ARG A 136 -30.60 0.61 -14.36
N GLU A 137 -29.68 1.33 -13.71
CA GLU A 137 -29.25 2.67 -14.14
C GLU A 137 -28.29 2.60 -15.33
N GLY A 138 -27.40 1.60 -15.36
CA GLY A 138 -26.49 1.35 -16.47
C GLY A 138 -27.18 0.76 -17.71
N LYS A 139 -28.43 0.29 -17.57
CA LYS A 139 -29.21 -0.38 -18.63
C LYS A 139 -28.45 -1.54 -19.26
N VAL A 140 -27.71 -2.28 -18.44
CA VAL A 140 -26.92 -3.44 -18.87
C VAL A 140 -27.69 -4.73 -18.61
N PRO A 141 -27.44 -5.82 -19.37
CA PRO A 141 -28.20 -7.06 -19.26
C PRO A 141 -27.88 -7.90 -18.00
N GLY A 142 -26.99 -7.41 -17.14
CA GLY A 142 -26.48 -8.10 -15.95
C GLY A 142 -25.04 -7.70 -15.67
N ILE A 143 -24.39 -8.35 -14.70
CA ILE A 143 -22.95 -8.22 -14.43
C ILE A 143 -22.28 -9.61 -14.42
N LEU A 144 -20.96 -9.63 -14.60
CA LEU A 144 -20.10 -10.82 -14.46
C LEU A 144 -19.06 -10.60 -13.35
N GLY A 145 -18.48 -11.67 -12.83
CA GLY A 145 -17.47 -11.61 -11.76
C GLY A 145 -18.08 -11.53 -10.37
N ASN A 146 -18.37 -10.32 -9.89
CA ASN A 146 -18.86 -10.03 -8.54
C ASN A 146 -18.03 -10.74 -7.45
N CYS A 147 -16.71 -10.63 -7.56
CA CYS A 147 -15.74 -11.27 -6.69
C CYS A 147 -14.44 -10.45 -6.60
N HIS A 148 -13.56 -10.83 -5.69
CA HIS A 148 -12.16 -10.40 -5.71
C HIS A 148 -11.42 -11.11 -6.85
N ALA A 149 -10.64 -10.37 -7.62
CA ALA A 149 -9.80 -10.97 -8.68
C ALA A 149 -8.68 -10.03 -9.17
N PRO A 150 -7.55 -10.57 -9.65
CA PRO A 150 -6.62 -9.85 -10.50
C PRO A 150 -7.29 -9.45 -11.83
N GLY A 151 -6.99 -8.25 -12.33
CA GLY A 151 -7.60 -7.73 -13.57
C GLY A 151 -7.31 -8.58 -14.82
N THR A 152 -6.13 -9.20 -14.90
CA THR A 152 -5.81 -10.13 -16.00
C THR A 152 -6.65 -11.41 -15.92
N GLU A 153 -6.79 -11.97 -14.72
CA GLU A 153 -7.54 -13.22 -14.49
C GLU A 153 -9.03 -13.04 -14.78
N ILE A 154 -9.64 -11.95 -14.31
CA ILE A 154 -11.08 -11.72 -14.49
C ILE A 154 -11.45 -11.52 -15.96
N ILE A 155 -10.55 -10.91 -16.74
CA ILE A 155 -10.72 -10.74 -18.19
C ILE A 155 -10.58 -12.11 -18.88
N GLU A 156 -9.59 -12.93 -18.52
CA GLU A 156 -9.44 -14.28 -19.08
C GLU A 156 -10.69 -15.13 -18.82
N ARG A 157 -11.28 -15.03 -17.62
CA ARG A 157 -12.45 -15.81 -17.22
C ARG A 157 -13.75 -15.35 -17.88
N PHE A 158 -13.99 -14.05 -17.98
CA PHE A 158 -15.29 -13.49 -18.36
C PHE A 158 -15.28 -12.68 -19.65
N GLY A 159 -14.13 -12.49 -20.29
CA GLY A 159 -13.98 -11.64 -21.48
C GLY A 159 -14.84 -12.11 -22.67
N GLU A 160 -14.85 -13.41 -22.97
CA GLU A 160 -15.69 -13.94 -24.05
C GLU A 160 -17.19 -13.81 -23.76
N GLU A 161 -17.61 -14.07 -22.51
CA GLU A 161 -19.01 -13.91 -22.11
C GLU A 161 -19.43 -12.44 -22.15
N HIS A 162 -18.57 -11.53 -21.70
CA HIS A 162 -18.77 -10.09 -21.79
C HIS A 162 -19.03 -9.67 -23.24
N ILE A 163 -18.16 -10.08 -24.18
CA ILE A 163 -18.30 -9.75 -25.61
C ILE A 163 -19.62 -10.29 -26.17
N ARG A 164 -20.00 -11.52 -25.80
CA ARG A 164 -21.21 -12.17 -26.30
C ARG A 164 -22.51 -11.60 -25.73
N THR A 165 -22.50 -11.22 -24.46
CA THR A 165 -23.72 -10.87 -23.71
C THR A 165 -23.90 -9.38 -23.50
N GLY A 166 -22.83 -8.59 -23.59
CA GLY A 166 -22.81 -7.17 -23.23
C GLY A 166 -22.88 -6.90 -21.71
N LYS A 167 -22.78 -7.93 -20.86
CA LYS A 167 -22.72 -7.76 -19.40
C LYS A 167 -21.34 -7.24 -18.99
N PRO A 168 -21.19 -6.07 -18.36
CA PRO A 168 -19.90 -5.63 -17.82
C PRO A 168 -19.33 -6.63 -16.82
N ILE A 169 -18.00 -6.74 -16.80
CA ILE A 169 -17.26 -7.50 -15.79
C ILE A 169 -17.05 -6.55 -14.62
N CYS A 170 -17.56 -6.91 -13.44
CA CYS A 170 -17.43 -6.11 -12.23
C CYS A 170 -16.68 -6.92 -11.18
N TYR A 171 -15.59 -6.38 -10.65
CA TYR A 171 -14.75 -7.05 -9.67
C TYR A 171 -14.07 -6.06 -8.72
N THR A 172 -13.46 -6.57 -7.66
CA THR A 172 -12.80 -5.76 -6.64
C THR A 172 -11.44 -6.36 -6.26
N SER A 173 -10.74 -5.67 -5.36
CA SER A 173 -9.46 -6.10 -4.79
C SER A 173 -9.50 -5.95 -3.27
N VAL A 174 -8.35 -6.11 -2.64
CA VAL A 174 -8.16 -5.81 -1.20
C VAL A 174 -8.35 -4.32 -0.88
N ASP A 175 -8.31 -3.44 -1.89
CA ASP A 175 -8.57 -2.01 -1.73
C ASP A 175 -10.08 -1.70 -1.85
N SER A 176 -10.49 -0.54 -1.34
CA SER A 176 -11.87 -0.03 -1.45
C SER A 176 -12.20 0.43 -2.88
N VAL A 177 -12.28 -0.51 -3.82
CA VAL A 177 -12.50 -0.23 -5.26
C VAL A 177 -13.60 -1.10 -5.87
N LEU A 178 -14.26 -0.57 -6.89
CA LEU A 178 -15.10 -1.31 -7.82
C LEU A 178 -14.56 -1.05 -9.22
N GLN A 179 -14.18 -2.12 -9.91
CA GLN A 179 -13.59 -2.10 -11.25
C GLN A 179 -14.54 -2.75 -12.25
#